data_AF-A0A1E7Y0T1-F1
#
_entry.id   AF-A0A1E7Y0T1-F1
#
_cell.length_a   1.000
_cell.length_b   1.000
_cell.length_c   1.000
_cell.angle_alpha   90.00
_cell.angle_beta   90.00
_cell.angle_gamma   90.00
#
_symmetry.space_group_name_H-M   'P 1'
#
loop_
_entity.id
_entity.type
_entity.pdbx_description
1 polymer ?
#
loop_
_entity_poly.entity_id
_entity_poly.type
_entity_poly.pdbx_seq_one_letter_code
_entity_poly.pdbx_strand_id
1 'polypeptide(L)'
;MIAEPRNEIMIDESVGLKLRPDYSVRISSRRDEVTARQMVSIETRTDELRDWTWHLFYHRSLMNLLTISDWVPRTFADLEVLRDEDSSKLDGKEREVWHPVLSYMPRVDRSRFENPESQYLFRFSDIREEGIRKWLELVNRCQQGMTLLAYVAREQEHLALETLNMLTGTMLDCIGWYVVKTKNQIKRMKRNSKTGEMQSAGFYQMLETVQEELGGVFPFTNKEDWKRDMRKAFVGNKHGDAEGVDFQTMYDVTMESLVIARMWVGLQLGADGNTLKERVSSDEIGKRVSRFIAW
;
A
#
# COMPACT_ATOMS: atom_id res chain seq x y z
N MET A 1 30.16 -6.76 -19.53
CA MET A 1 29.38 -6.21 -18.39
C MET A 1 29.46 -4.70 -18.54
N ILE A 2 28.40 -4.06 -19.05
CA ILE A 2 28.29 -2.59 -19.04
C ILE A 2 27.18 -2.34 -18.03
N ALA A 3 27.55 -1.81 -16.87
CA ALA A 3 26.62 -1.50 -15.79
C ALA A 3 26.87 -0.05 -15.36
N GLU A 4 26.11 0.89 -15.93
CA GLU A 4 25.88 2.25 -15.40
C GLU A 4 24.54 2.77 -15.98
N PRO A 5 23.80 3.67 -15.28
CA PRO A 5 24.12 4.34 -14.03
C PRO A 5 23.32 3.81 -12.83
N ARG A 6 24.02 3.56 -11.71
CA ARG A 6 23.45 3.36 -10.37
C ARG A 6 23.11 4.71 -9.76
N ASN A 7 22.04 5.36 -10.22
CA ASN A 7 21.50 6.49 -9.47
C ASN A 7 20.67 5.91 -8.33
N GLU A 8 21.33 5.71 -7.18
CA GLU A 8 20.65 5.39 -5.94
C GLU A 8 19.68 6.52 -5.60
N ILE A 9 18.46 6.16 -5.21
CA ILE A 9 17.43 7.12 -4.82
C ILE A 9 17.35 7.08 -3.29
N MET A 10 17.91 8.09 -2.64
CA MET A 10 17.83 8.24 -1.20
C MET A 10 16.40 8.62 -0.79
N ILE A 11 15.77 7.77 0.03
CA ILE A 11 14.40 8.01 0.51
C ILE A 11 14.44 8.68 1.88
N ASP A 12 15.19 8.11 2.82
CA ASP A 12 15.29 8.59 4.19
C ASP A 12 16.69 8.29 4.76
N GLU A 13 17.51 9.34 4.87
CA GLU A 13 18.88 9.26 5.37
C GLU A 13 18.94 8.81 6.84
N SER A 14 17.93 9.13 7.65
CA SER A 14 17.94 8.85 9.09
C SER A 14 17.92 7.35 9.41
N VAL A 15 17.50 6.55 8.43
CA VAL A 15 17.42 5.08 8.52
C VAL A 15 18.19 4.40 7.39
N GLY A 16 18.96 5.19 6.63
CA GLY A 16 19.70 4.77 5.44
C GLY A 16 18.83 4.05 4.40
N LEU A 17 17.56 4.42 4.26
CA LEU A 17 16.62 3.81 3.33
C LEU A 17 16.82 4.39 1.93
N LYS A 18 17.14 3.52 0.97
CA LYS A 18 17.30 3.89 -0.44
C LYS A 18 16.72 2.85 -1.39
N LEU A 19 16.39 3.30 -2.60
CA LEU A 19 16.07 2.43 -3.72
C LEU A 19 17.30 2.33 -4.64
N ARG A 20 17.61 1.12 -5.09
CA ARG A 20 18.74 0.84 -5.99
C ARG A 20 18.22 0.18 -7.26
N PRO A 21 17.95 0.96 -8.31
CA PRO A 21 17.72 0.41 -9.63
C PRO A 21 18.98 -0.31 -10.13
N ASP A 22 18.82 -1.53 -10.60
CA ASP A 22 19.88 -2.33 -11.22
C ASP A 22 19.43 -2.85 -12.58
N TYR A 23 20.40 -2.94 -13.49
CA TYR A 23 20.20 -3.45 -14.84
C TYR A 23 21.32 -4.43 -15.18
N SER A 24 20.93 -5.63 -15.59
CA SER A 24 21.88 -6.64 -16.03
C SER A 24 21.47 -7.26 -17.35
N VAL A 25 22.46 -7.48 -18.22
CA VAL A 25 22.31 -8.22 -19.47
C VAL A 25 23.20 -9.45 -19.41
N ARG A 26 22.60 -10.62 -19.61
CA ARG A 26 23.32 -11.89 -19.72
C ARG A 26 23.17 -12.42 -21.14
N ILE A 27 24.30 -12.72 -21.77
CA ILE A 27 24.35 -13.33 -23.09
C ILE A 27 24.75 -14.79 -22.90
N SER A 28 23.89 -15.71 -23.32
CA SER A 28 24.15 -17.15 -23.32
C SER A 28 24.49 -17.60 -24.73
N SER A 29 25.78 -17.65 -25.05
CA SER A 29 26.26 -18.12 -26.37
C SER A 29 25.88 -19.57 -26.66
N ARG A 30 25.64 -20.40 -25.62
CA ARG A 30 25.20 -21.80 -25.77
C ARG A 30 23.73 -21.94 -26.14
N ARG A 31 22.89 -20.95 -25.81
CA ARG A 31 21.44 -20.99 -26.10
C ARG A 31 21.02 -19.96 -27.15
N ASP A 32 21.98 -19.22 -27.70
CA ASP A 32 21.75 -18.05 -28.55
C ASP A 32 20.70 -17.09 -27.95
N GLU A 33 20.82 -16.86 -26.63
CA GLU A 33 19.83 -16.13 -25.84
C GLU A 33 20.45 -14.88 -25.22
N VAL A 34 19.73 -13.75 -25.29
CA VAL A 34 20.04 -12.54 -24.55
C VAL A 34 18.93 -12.30 -23.52
N THR A 35 19.27 -12.36 -22.24
CA THR A 35 18.36 -12.05 -21.14
C THR A 35 18.72 -10.68 -20.56
N ALA A 36 17.81 -9.71 -20.65
CA ALA A 36 17.90 -8.45 -19.93
C ALA A 36 17.02 -8.51 -18.67
N ARG A 37 17.53 -8.01 -17.54
CA ARG A 37 16.80 -7.91 -16.28
C ARG A 37 16.94 -6.51 -15.70
N GLN A 38 15.81 -5.94 -15.31
CA GLN A 38 15.73 -4.73 -14.51
C GLN A 38 15.18 -5.11 -13.13
N MET A 39 15.85 -4.68 -12.08
CA MET A 39 15.44 -4.91 -10.70
C MET A 39 15.55 -3.60 -9.92
N VAL A 40 14.73 -3.47 -8.88
CA VAL A 40 14.87 -2.37 -7.91
C VAL A 40 15.01 -3.03 -6.55
N SER A 41 16.16 -2.82 -5.91
CA SER A 41 16.39 -3.27 -4.54
C SER A 41 15.98 -2.17 -3.55
N ILE A 42 15.42 -2.59 -2.43
CA ILE A 42 15.19 -1.71 -1.27
C ILE A 42 16.31 -2.02 -0.28
N GLU A 43 17.08 -1.00 0.09
CA GLU A 43 18.18 -1.14 1.04
C GLU A 43 17.93 -0.26 2.25
N THR A 44 18.23 -0.80 3.44
CA THR A 44 18.40 -0.03 4.67
C THR A 44 19.78 -0.33 5.21
N ARG A 45 20.57 0.71 5.47
CA ARG A 45 21.94 0.59 6.02
C ARG A 45 22.11 1.52 7.21
N THR A 46 22.72 1.03 8.28
CA THR A 46 22.86 1.75 9.55
C THR A 46 24.14 1.32 10.24
N ASP A 47 24.83 2.28 10.84
CA ASP A 47 26.00 2.03 11.70
C ASP A 47 25.59 1.62 13.12
N GLU A 48 24.33 1.87 13.50
CA GLU A 48 23.74 1.40 14.75
C GLU A 48 23.26 -0.05 14.63
N LEU A 49 23.46 -0.83 15.70
CA LEU A 49 22.93 -2.19 15.80
C LEU A 49 21.40 -2.15 15.77
N ARG A 50 20.79 -2.80 14.77
CA ARG A 50 19.34 -2.91 14.61
C ARG A 50 18.92 -4.38 14.44
N ASP A 51 17.73 -4.67 14.94
CA ASP A 51 17.11 -5.98 14.77
C ASP A 51 16.69 -6.20 13.31
N TRP A 52 16.73 -7.46 12.86
CA TRP A 52 16.27 -7.83 11.53
C TRP A 52 14.83 -7.35 11.24
N THR A 53 13.96 -7.38 12.24
CA THR A 53 12.56 -6.92 12.14
C THR A 53 12.45 -5.42 11.86
N TRP A 54 13.43 -4.62 12.29
CA TRP A 54 13.49 -3.19 12.02
C TRP A 54 13.74 -2.94 10.52
N HIS A 55 14.68 -3.65 9.90
CA HIS A 55 14.91 -3.56 8.45
C HIS A 55 13.69 -4.02 7.66
N LEU A 56 13.11 -5.16 8.06
CA LEU A 56 11.93 -5.72 7.41
C LEU A 56 10.70 -4.81 7.50
N PHE A 57 10.57 -3.99 8.54
CA PHE A 57 9.48 -3.02 8.63
C PHE A 57 9.48 -2.07 7.43
N TYR A 58 10.62 -1.44 7.10
CA TYR A 58 10.71 -0.52 5.97
C TYR A 58 10.49 -1.25 4.65
N HIS A 59 11.18 -2.38 4.44
CA HIS A 59 11.09 -3.12 3.19
C HIS A 59 9.65 -3.58 2.92
N ARG A 60 8.99 -4.17 3.92
CA ARG A 60 7.59 -4.59 3.80
C ARG A 60 6.64 -3.41 3.64
N SER A 61 6.91 -2.27 4.28
CA SER A 61 6.09 -1.08 4.12
C SER A 61 6.13 -0.59 2.67
N LEU A 62 7.29 -0.59 2.03
CA LEU A 62 7.41 -0.24 0.61
C LEU A 62 6.76 -1.28 -0.30
N MET A 63 6.89 -2.58 0.02
CA MET A 63 6.22 -3.64 -0.74
C MET A 63 4.68 -3.55 -0.63
N ASN A 64 4.17 -3.22 0.55
CA ASN A 64 2.75 -2.96 0.77
C ASN A 64 2.29 -1.73 -0.03
N LEU A 65 3.09 -0.66 -0.09
CA LEU A 65 2.78 0.51 -0.91
C LEU A 65 2.64 0.13 -2.39
N LEU A 66 3.58 -0.68 -2.90
CA LEU A 66 3.52 -1.17 -4.28
C LEU A 66 2.24 -1.99 -4.53
N THR A 67 1.93 -2.93 -3.63
CA THR A 67 0.71 -3.76 -3.69
C THR A 67 -0.57 -2.91 -3.61
N ILE A 68 -0.58 -1.85 -2.80
CA ILE A 68 -1.71 -0.92 -2.71
C ILE A 68 -1.82 -0.08 -3.98
N SER A 69 -0.71 0.23 -4.64
CA SER A 69 -0.70 1.08 -5.83
C SER A 69 -1.27 0.39 -7.07
N ASP A 70 -1.04 -0.91 -7.28
CA ASP A 70 -1.54 -1.68 -8.43
C ASP A 70 -2.58 -2.76 -8.10
N TRP A 71 -2.82 -3.02 -6.82
CA TRP A 71 -3.71 -4.08 -6.33
C TRP A 71 -3.30 -5.51 -6.71
N VAL A 72 -2.01 -5.73 -6.99
CA VAL A 72 -1.46 -7.05 -7.27
C VAL A 72 -0.60 -7.47 -6.08
N PRO A 73 -0.83 -8.64 -5.44
CA PRO A 73 0.01 -9.12 -4.36
C PRO A 73 1.49 -9.19 -4.79
N ARG A 74 2.32 -8.31 -4.21
CA ARG A 74 3.76 -8.27 -4.51
C ARG A 74 4.57 -8.96 -3.42
N THR A 75 5.69 -9.55 -3.82
CA THR A 75 6.68 -10.09 -2.88
C THR A 75 8.11 -9.84 -3.35
N PHE A 76 9.07 -10.15 -2.50
CA PHE A 76 10.50 -10.03 -2.78
C PHE A 76 10.98 -11.16 -3.68
N ALA A 77 11.71 -10.81 -4.73
CA ALA A 77 12.44 -11.77 -5.56
C ALA A 77 13.66 -12.34 -4.82
N ASP A 78 14.28 -11.52 -3.97
CA ASP A 78 15.42 -11.91 -3.15
C ASP A 78 15.48 -11.10 -1.85
N LEU A 79 16.23 -11.62 -0.88
CA LEU A 79 16.61 -10.91 0.34
C LEU A 79 18.07 -11.23 0.64
N GLU A 80 18.85 -10.19 0.86
CA GLU A 80 20.27 -10.29 1.18
C GLU A 80 20.61 -9.41 2.38
N VAL A 81 21.68 -9.77 3.09
CA VAL A 81 22.23 -9.00 4.21
C VAL A 81 23.72 -8.82 4.02
N LEU A 82 24.23 -7.68 4.45
CA LEU A 82 25.65 -7.34 4.47
C LEU A 82 25.99 -6.86 5.88
N ARG A 83 27.05 -7.39 6.48
CA ARG A 83 27.74 -6.78 7.63
C ARG A 83 29.02 -6.14 7.15
N ASP A 84 29.51 -5.11 7.83
CA ASP A 84 30.76 -4.43 7.41
C ASP A 84 31.99 -5.37 7.45
N GLU A 85 31.92 -6.43 8.25
CA GLU A 85 32.93 -7.51 8.31
C GLU A 85 32.91 -8.42 7.07
N ASP A 86 31.81 -8.41 6.29
CA ASP A 86 31.60 -9.27 5.13
C ASP A 86 32.20 -8.59 3.88
N SER A 87 33.52 -8.43 3.87
CA SER A 87 34.27 -7.93 2.72
C SER A 87 35.16 -9.02 2.12
N SER A 88 35.28 -9.01 0.79
CA SER A 88 36.20 -9.88 0.06
C SER A 88 37.16 -9.07 -0.78
N LYS A 89 38.43 -9.49 -0.86
CA LYS A 89 39.42 -8.91 -1.77
C LYS A 89 39.40 -9.66 -3.09
N LEU A 90 38.98 -8.99 -4.15
CA LEU A 90 38.97 -9.52 -5.52
C LEU A 90 39.69 -8.51 -6.42
N ASP A 91 40.75 -8.97 -7.10
CA ASP A 91 41.64 -8.12 -7.93
C ASP A 91 42.23 -6.91 -7.18
N GLY A 92 42.58 -7.11 -5.89
CA GLY A 92 43.14 -6.05 -5.05
C GLY A 92 42.15 -4.97 -4.60
N LYS A 93 40.87 -5.08 -5.00
CA LYS A 93 39.79 -4.20 -4.52
C LYS A 93 38.95 -4.93 -3.50
N GLU A 94 38.65 -4.24 -2.41
CA GLU A 94 37.68 -4.69 -1.42
C GLU A 94 36.27 -4.55 -2.02
N ARG A 95 35.48 -5.62 -1.92
CA ARG A 95 34.09 -5.67 -2.36
C ARG A 95 33.23 -6.18 -1.22
N GLU A 96 32.11 -5.50 -1.03
CA GLU A 96 31.04 -5.93 -0.14
C GLU A 96 30.47 -7.28 -0.61
N VAL A 97 30.28 -8.21 0.32
CA VAL A 97 29.73 -9.54 0.07
C VAL A 97 28.33 -9.60 0.67
N TRP A 98 27.32 -9.54 -0.19
CA TRP A 98 25.93 -9.73 0.21
C TRP A 98 25.64 -11.22 0.38
N HIS A 99 25.04 -11.57 1.52
CA HIS A 99 24.69 -12.95 1.87
C HIS A 99 23.19 -13.18 1.76
N PRO A 100 22.74 -14.28 1.11
CA PRO A 100 21.32 -14.56 0.95
C PRO A 100 20.66 -14.87 2.29
N VAL A 101 19.49 -14.29 2.52
CA VAL A 101 18.68 -14.53 3.72
C VAL A 101 17.62 -15.59 3.44
N LEU A 102 17.51 -16.55 4.36
CA LEU A 102 16.37 -17.46 4.44
C LEU A 102 15.35 -16.86 5.38
N SER A 103 14.21 -16.45 4.83
CA SER A 103 13.11 -15.88 5.59
C SER A 103 11.80 -16.61 5.27
N TYR A 104 11.05 -16.96 6.33
CA TYR A 104 9.68 -17.45 6.19
C TYR A 104 8.66 -16.31 6.08
N MET A 105 9.06 -15.08 6.44
CA MET A 105 8.22 -13.88 6.37
C MET A 105 9.12 -12.65 6.16
N PRO A 106 9.04 -11.92 5.04
CA PRO A 106 8.15 -12.15 3.91
C PRO A 106 8.59 -13.40 3.11
N ARG A 107 7.64 -14.01 2.40
CA ARG A 107 7.92 -15.16 1.53
C ARG A 107 8.71 -14.69 0.31
N VAL A 108 9.96 -15.10 0.16
CA VAL A 108 10.76 -14.77 -1.03
C VAL A 108 10.37 -15.72 -2.17
N ASP A 109 9.97 -15.18 -3.32
CA ASP A 109 9.68 -15.97 -4.52
C ASP A 109 10.76 -15.77 -5.59
N ARG A 110 11.68 -16.73 -5.64
CA ARG A 110 12.79 -16.78 -6.61
C ARG A 110 12.42 -17.50 -7.91
N SER A 111 11.18 -18.01 -8.03
CA SER A 111 10.85 -19.05 -9.02
C SER A 111 10.44 -18.53 -10.40
N ARG A 112 9.91 -17.32 -10.51
CA ARG A 112 9.69 -16.55 -11.75
C ARG A 112 9.18 -15.16 -11.39
N PHE A 113 9.86 -14.11 -11.85
CA PHE A 113 9.37 -12.74 -11.74
C PHE A 113 8.87 -12.29 -13.11
N GLU A 114 7.67 -12.71 -13.47
CA GLU A 114 6.90 -11.96 -14.46
C GLU A 114 6.27 -10.81 -13.68
N ASN A 115 6.75 -9.59 -13.90
CA ASN A 115 6.04 -8.41 -13.45
C ASN A 115 4.97 -8.16 -14.51
N PRO A 116 3.70 -8.57 -14.28
CA PRO A 116 2.66 -8.33 -15.27
C PRO A 116 2.59 -6.82 -15.55
N GLU A 117 2.15 -6.45 -16.75
CA GLU A 117 1.82 -5.05 -17.02
C GLU A 117 0.72 -4.61 -16.05
N SER A 118 1.12 -3.92 -14.99
CA SER A 118 0.22 -3.47 -13.95
C SER A 118 -0.18 -2.02 -14.19
N GLN A 119 -1.48 -1.76 -14.14
CA GLN A 119 -2.02 -0.42 -14.18
C GLN A 119 -2.04 0.15 -12.76
N TYR A 120 -0.93 0.80 -12.41
CA TYR A 120 -0.78 1.52 -11.16
C TYR A 120 -1.78 2.69 -11.07
N LEU A 121 -2.56 2.73 -9.99
CA LEU A 121 -3.41 3.89 -9.66
C LEU A 121 -2.55 5.14 -9.44
N PHE A 122 -1.42 4.99 -8.74
CA PHE A 122 -0.35 6.00 -8.65
C PHE A 122 1.02 5.33 -8.74
N ARG A 123 2.00 6.04 -9.29
CA ARG A 123 3.36 5.58 -9.59
C ARG A 123 4.38 6.36 -8.77
N PHE A 124 5.61 5.86 -8.73
CA PHE A 124 6.72 6.60 -8.10
C PHE A 124 6.89 8.01 -8.70
N SER A 125 6.67 8.20 -10.01
CA SER A 125 6.73 9.52 -10.65
C SER A 125 5.74 10.54 -10.08
N ASP A 126 4.61 10.07 -9.54
CA ASP A 126 3.52 10.92 -9.05
C ASP A 126 3.76 11.36 -7.60
N ILE A 127 4.46 10.53 -6.80
CA ILE A 127 4.63 10.74 -5.35
C ILE A 127 6.08 11.06 -4.95
N ARG A 128 7.05 10.58 -5.73
CA ARG A 128 8.50 10.71 -5.53
C ARG A 128 8.96 10.25 -4.13
N GLU A 129 10.17 10.62 -3.74
CA GLU A 129 10.79 10.26 -2.46
C GLU A 129 9.99 10.81 -1.27
N GLU A 130 9.49 12.03 -1.40
CA GLU A 130 8.64 12.69 -0.41
C GLU A 130 7.38 11.88 -0.10
N GLY A 131 6.71 11.37 -1.13
CA GLY A 131 5.52 10.54 -0.95
C GLY A 131 5.81 9.22 -0.26
N ILE A 132 6.98 8.61 -0.48
CA ILE A 132 7.37 7.41 0.28
C ILE A 132 7.59 7.76 1.75
N ARG A 133 8.21 8.91 2.07
CA ARG A 133 8.35 9.36 3.47
C ARG A 133 7.00 9.62 4.14
N LYS A 134 6.06 10.27 3.44
CA LYS A 134 4.67 10.44 3.91
C LYS A 134 3.95 9.11 4.11
N TRP A 135 4.22 8.12 3.26
CA TRP A 135 3.67 6.78 3.43
C TRP A 135 4.17 6.12 4.72
N LEU A 136 5.48 6.19 5.00
CA LEU A 136 6.05 5.65 6.24
C LEU A 136 5.47 6.37 7.48
N GLU A 137 5.29 7.69 7.41
CA GLU A 137 4.60 8.44 8.47
C GLU A 137 3.15 7.96 8.64
N LEU A 138 2.44 7.75 7.53
CA LEU A 138 1.05 7.30 7.55
C LEU A 138 0.90 5.89 8.12
N VAL A 139 1.81 4.96 7.80
CA VAL A 139 1.88 3.62 8.40
C VAL A 139 2.08 3.71 9.92
N ASN A 140 2.81 4.71 10.41
CA ASN A 140 2.99 4.90 11.86
C ASN A 140 1.75 5.57 12.50
N ARG A 141 1.22 6.64 11.91
CA ARG A 141 0.16 7.46 12.53
C ARG A 141 -1.26 6.94 12.31
N CYS A 142 -1.50 6.20 11.24
CA CYS A 142 -2.75 5.50 10.92
C CYS A 142 -2.52 3.97 10.88
N GLN A 143 -1.76 3.45 11.85
CA GLN A 143 -1.24 2.08 11.84
C GLN A 143 -2.31 1.01 11.57
N GLN A 144 -3.42 1.03 12.30
CA GLN A 144 -4.48 0.03 12.13
C GLN A 144 -5.12 0.10 10.73
N GLY A 145 -5.41 1.30 10.23
CA GLY A 145 -5.98 1.51 8.90
C GLY A 145 -5.05 1.00 7.80
N MET A 146 -3.77 1.38 7.84
CA MET A 146 -2.81 0.97 6.82
C MET A 146 -2.46 -0.52 6.90
N THR A 147 -2.45 -1.10 8.11
CA THR A 147 -2.26 -2.54 8.28
C THR A 147 -3.41 -3.33 7.65
N LEU A 148 -4.66 -2.90 7.86
CA LEU A 148 -5.83 -3.53 7.26
C LEU A 148 -5.86 -3.36 5.74
N LEU A 149 -5.55 -2.17 5.23
CA LEU A 149 -5.46 -1.93 3.78
C LEU A 149 -4.40 -2.83 3.13
N ALA A 150 -3.21 -2.90 3.71
CA ALA A 150 -2.14 -3.77 3.22
C ALA A 150 -2.50 -5.26 3.31
N TYR A 151 -3.20 -5.67 4.37
CA TYR A 151 -3.67 -7.05 4.51
C TYR A 151 -4.70 -7.40 3.43
N VAL A 152 -5.73 -6.56 3.27
CA VAL A 152 -6.77 -6.75 2.25
C VAL A 152 -6.16 -6.76 0.84
N ALA A 153 -5.24 -5.84 0.52
CA ALA A 153 -4.62 -5.78 -0.79
C ALA A 153 -3.84 -7.07 -1.15
N ARG A 154 -3.32 -7.80 -0.16
CA ARG A 154 -2.60 -9.06 -0.36
C ARG A 154 -3.51 -10.30 -0.39
N GLU A 155 -4.54 -10.31 0.45
CA GLU A 155 -5.32 -11.52 0.74
C GLU A 155 -6.72 -11.52 0.11
N GLN A 156 -7.12 -10.46 -0.62
CA GLN A 156 -8.49 -10.29 -1.12
C GLN A 156 -9.06 -11.50 -1.86
N GLU A 157 -8.24 -12.25 -2.62
CA GLU A 157 -8.69 -13.44 -3.37
C GLU A 157 -9.01 -14.65 -2.49
N HIS A 158 -8.58 -14.61 -1.23
CA HIS A 158 -8.72 -15.70 -0.26
C HIS A 158 -9.72 -15.37 0.85
N LEU A 159 -10.31 -14.17 0.84
CA LEU A 159 -11.26 -13.73 1.84
C LEU A 159 -12.69 -13.95 1.37
N ALA A 160 -13.54 -14.48 2.26
CA ALA A 160 -14.98 -14.43 2.07
C ALA A 160 -15.44 -12.97 1.98
N LEU A 161 -16.48 -12.69 1.17
CA LEU A 161 -16.92 -11.33 0.89
C LEU A 161 -17.33 -10.57 2.17
N GLU A 162 -17.98 -11.24 3.11
CA GLU A 162 -18.38 -10.66 4.39
C GLU A 162 -17.15 -10.26 5.23
N THR A 163 -16.10 -11.09 5.20
CA THR A 163 -14.83 -10.80 5.88
C THR A 163 -14.13 -9.62 5.20
N LEU A 164 -14.07 -9.62 3.87
CA LEU A 164 -13.50 -8.52 3.09
C LEU A 164 -14.23 -7.20 3.37
N ASN A 165 -15.57 -7.22 3.41
CA ASN A 165 -16.38 -6.06 3.74
C ASN A 165 -16.13 -5.57 5.18
N MET A 166 -16.04 -6.49 6.15
CA MET A 166 -15.81 -6.13 7.54
C MET A 166 -14.43 -5.50 7.76
N LEU A 167 -13.39 -6.03 7.10
CA LEU A 167 -12.04 -5.47 7.12
C LEU A 167 -11.99 -4.10 6.42
N THR A 168 -12.66 -3.97 5.28
CA THR A 168 -12.76 -2.71 4.52
C THR A 168 -13.50 -1.63 5.33
N GLY A 169 -14.61 -1.96 5.99
CA GLY A 169 -15.33 -1.04 6.86
C GLY A 169 -14.49 -0.60 8.05
N THR A 170 -13.79 -1.54 8.71
CA THR A 170 -12.90 -1.22 9.83
C THR A 170 -11.73 -0.33 9.40
N MET A 171 -11.17 -0.59 8.21
CA MET A 171 -10.13 0.24 7.60
C MET A 171 -10.62 1.67 7.38
N LEU A 172 -11.80 1.86 6.79
CA LEU A 172 -12.38 3.19 6.56
C LEU A 172 -12.70 3.92 7.87
N ASP A 173 -13.14 3.22 8.91
CA ASP A 173 -13.37 3.81 10.23
C ASP A 173 -12.05 4.34 10.82
N CYS A 174 -10.96 3.58 10.68
CA CYS A 174 -9.61 4.00 11.10
C CYS A 174 -9.09 5.20 10.32
N ILE A 175 -9.28 5.23 8.99
CA ILE A 175 -8.87 6.34 8.12
C ILE A 175 -9.66 7.60 8.49
N GLY A 176 -10.99 7.51 8.56
CA GLY A 176 -11.83 8.65 8.95
C GLY A 176 -11.47 9.17 10.34
N TRP A 177 -11.22 8.29 11.30
CA TRP A 177 -10.79 8.68 12.64
C TRP A 177 -9.43 9.38 12.65
N TYR A 178 -8.49 8.89 11.85
CA TYR A 178 -7.19 9.53 11.66
C TYR A 178 -7.33 10.95 11.11
N VAL A 179 -8.19 11.15 10.11
CA VAL A 179 -8.47 12.48 9.54
C VAL A 179 -9.11 13.40 10.59
N VAL A 180 -10.15 12.93 11.29
CA VAL A 180 -10.84 13.69 12.34
C VAL A 180 -9.86 14.16 13.42
N LYS A 181 -8.95 13.28 13.89
CA LYS A 181 -7.92 13.65 14.86
C LYS A 181 -6.92 14.65 14.30
N THR A 182 -6.40 14.42 13.10
CA THR A 182 -5.35 15.24 12.50
C THR A 182 -5.85 16.66 12.18
N LYS A 183 -7.11 16.79 11.76
CA LYS A 183 -7.75 18.08 11.47
C LYS A 183 -8.51 18.68 12.65
N ASN A 184 -8.41 18.07 13.84
CA ASN A 184 -9.09 18.50 15.07
C ASN A 184 -10.61 18.78 14.87
N GLN A 185 -11.31 17.88 14.18
CA GLN A 185 -12.74 18.03 13.89
C GLN A 185 -13.61 17.67 15.10
N ILE A 186 -13.58 18.52 16.14
CA ILE A 186 -14.21 18.27 17.45
C ILE A 186 -15.69 17.86 17.34
N LYS A 187 -16.43 18.41 16.37
CA LYS A 187 -17.85 18.09 16.13
C LYS A 187 -18.11 16.62 15.74
N ARG A 188 -17.10 15.93 15.21
CA ARG A 188 -17.15 14.50 14.83
C ARG A 188 -16.53 13.58 15.89
N MET A 189 -16.22 14.14 17.05
CA MET A 189 -15.71 13.39 18.18
C MET A 189 -16.76 13.37 19.29
N LYS A 190 -16.86 12.25 20.01
CA LYS A 190 -17.65 12.15 21.24
C LYS A 190 -16.76 11.66 22.36
N ARG A 191 -17.10 12.01 23.60
CA ARG A 191 -16.39 11.50 24.77
C ARG A 191 -16.90 10.11 25.12
N ASN A 192 -16.00 9.16 25.33
CA ASN A 192 -16.33 7.85 25.87
C ASN A 192 -16.73 8.02 27.34
N SER A 193 -17.95 7.60 27.70
CA SER A 193 -18.48 7.74 29.06
C SER A 193 -17.75 6.88 30.09
N LYS A 194 -17.06 5.81 29.66
CA LYS A 194 -16.32 4.90 30.54
C LYS A 194 -14.86 5.31 30.71
N THR A 195 -14.18 5.64 29.61
CA THR A 195 -12.73 5.94 29.64
C THR A 195 -12.42 7.43 29.68
N GLY A 196 -13.39 8.31 29.37
CA GLY A 196 -13.17 9.75 29.26
C GLY A 196 -12.41 10.18 28.01
N GLU A 197 -11.95 9.23 27.19
CA GLU A 197 -11.20 9.47 25.95
C GLU A 197 -12.11 9.93 24.82
N MET A 198 -11.55 10.65 23.84
CA MET A 198 -12.27 11.02 22.62
C MET A 198 -12.34 9.82 21.67
N GLN A 199 -13.51 9.56 21.12
CA GLN A 199 -13.77 8.51 20.14
C GLN A 199 -14.58 9.06 18.95
N SER A 200 -14.59 8.30 17.86
CA SER A 200 -15.43 8.61 16.69
C SER A 200 -16.91 8.73 17.08
N ALA A 201 -17.58 9.75 16.57
CA ALA A 201 -19.01 9.92 16.77
C ALA A 201 -19.84 8.81 16.08
N GLY A 202 -19.32 8.17 15.04
CA GLY A 202 -19.88 6.95 14.45
C GLY A 202 -19.36 6.67 13.03
N PHE A 203 -19.54 5.43 12.56
CA PHE A 203 -19.00 4.96 11.28
C PHE A 203 -19.41 5.82 10.08
N TYR A 204 -20.69 6.21 10.01
CA TYR A 204 -21.19 7.05 8.92
C TYR A 204 -20.47 8.41 8.82
N GLN A 205 -20.10 9.01 9.96
CA GLN A 205 -19.33 10.26 9.97
C GLN A 205 -17.88 10.04 9.54
N MET A 206 -17.32 8.85 9.78
CA MET A 206 -15.99 8.50 9.27
C MET A 206 -16.03 8.36 7.74
N LEU A 207 -17.07 7.72 7.19
CA LEU A 207 -17.28 7.66 5.74
C LEU A 207 -17.44 9.05 5.12
N GLU A 208 -18.24 9.92 5.73
CA GLU A 208 -18.38 11.31 5.30
C GLU A 208 -17.04 12.06 5.33
N THR A 209 -16.24 11.85 6.38
CA THR A 209 -14.92 12.47 6.49
C THR A 209 -14.01 12.01 5.35
N VAL A 210 -13.95 10.71 5.05
CA VAL A 210 -13.13 10.18 3.94
C VAL A 210 -13.60 10.71 2.59
N GLN A 211 -14.92 10.79 2.38
CA GLN A 211 -15.50 11.36 1.17
C GLN A 211 -15.11 12.83 0.98
N GLU A 212 -15.13 13.63 2.06
CA GLU A 212 -14.74 15.04 2.03
C GLU A 212 -13.25 15.23 1.71
N GLU A 213 -12.38 14.34 2.18
CA GLU A 213 -10.95 14.37 1.85
C GLU A 213 -10.69 14.16 0.35
N LEU A 214 -11.51 13.33 -0.31
CA LEU A 214 -11.45 13.17 -1.77
C LEU A 214 -12.06 14.37 -2.51
N GLY A 215 -12.99 15.11 -1.89
CA GLY A 215 -13.54 16.35 -2.41
C GLY A 215 -14.04 16.24 -3.86
N GLY A 216 -13.46 17.07 -4.75
CA GLY A 216 -13.78 17.10 -6.17
C GLY A 216 -13.24 15.91 -6.97
N VAL A 217 -12.46 15.02 -6.34
CA VAL A 217 -11.93 13.80 -6.96
C VAL A 217 -12.55 12.51 -6.47
N PHE A 218 -13.64 12.61 -5.71
CA PHE A 218 -14.45 11.44 -5.35
C PHE A 218 -14.95 10.69 -6.60
N PRO A 219 -14.75 9.36 -6.69
CA PRO A 219 -14.90 8.64 -7.95
C PRO A 219 -16.33 8.29 -8.37
N PHE A 220 -17.27 8.20 -7.43
CA PHE A 220 -18.60 7.65 -7.72
C PHE A 220 -19.68 8.72 -7.81
N THR A 221 -20.66 8.45 -8.68
CA THR A 221 -21.75 9.37 -9.01
C THR A 221 -22.62 9.70 -7.80
N ASN A 222 -22.97 8.68 -6.99
CA ASN A 222 -23.84 8.87 -5.82
C ASN A 222 -23.10 8.64 -4.50
N LYS A 223 -22.60 9.74 -3.93
CA LYS A 223 -21.85 9.75 -2.67
C LYS A 223 -22.69 9.25 -1.48
N GLU A 224 -23.98 9.60 -1.47
CA GLU A 224 -24.89 9.23 -0.37
C GLU A 224 -25.26 7.76 -0.41
N ASP A 225 -25.46 7.19 -1.60
CA ASP A 225 -25.70 5.76 -1.77
C ASP A 225 -24.50 4.95 -1.27
N TRP A 226 -23.28 5.30 -1.70
CA TRP A 226 -22.06 4.64 -1.20
C TRP A 226 -21.99 4.65 0.34
N LYS A 227 -22.18 5.81 0.99
CA LYS A 227 -22.14 5.90 2.46
C LYS A 227 -23.22 5.06 3.14
N ARG A 228 -24.44 5.11 2.61
CA ARG A 228 -25.59 4.36 3.15
C ARG A 228 -25.35 2.86 3.02
N ASP A 229 -24.96 2.41 1.84
CA ASP A 229 -24.87 0.99 1.51
C ASP A 229 -23.63 0.38 2.17
N MET A 230 -22.53 1.12 2.30
CA MET A 230 -21.35 0.68 3.03
C MET A 230 -21.66 0.53 4.53
N ARG A 231 -22.42 1.48 5.09
CA ARG A 231 -22.88 1.39 6.48
C ARG A 231 -23.77 0.17 6.68
N LYS A 232 -24.76 -0.05 5.81
CA LYS A 232 -25.67 -1.19 5.93
C LYS A 232 -24.92 -2.52 5.79
N ALA A 233 -24.04 -2.66 4.80
CA ALA A 233 -23.22 -3.85 4.62
C ALA A 233 -22.35 -4.14 5.86
N PHE A 234 -21.62 -3.13 6.35
CA PHE A 234 -20.72 -3.29 7.48
C PHE A 234 -21.44 -3.60 8.79
N VAL A 235 -22.53 -2.87 9.09
CA VAL A 235 -23.32 -3.07 10.31
C VAL A 235 -24.09 -4.39 10.25
N GLY A 236 -24.67 -4.73 9.10
CA GLY A 236 -25.38 -5.99 8.88
C GLY A 236 -24.49 -7.22 9.06
N ASN A 237 -23.23 -7.16 8.61
CA ASN A 237 -22.26 -8.25 8.85
C ASN A 237 -21.82 -8.38 10.32
N LYS A 238 -21.96 -7.33 11.12
CA LYS A 238 -21.52 -7.28 12.51
C LYS A 238 -22.62 -7.61 13.51
N HIS A 239 -23.86 -7.26 13.20
CA HIS A 239 -24.99 -7.29 14.12
C HIS A 239 -26.10 -8.17 13.53
N GLY A 240 -26.39 -9.30 14.17
CA GLY A 240 -27.41 -10.25 13.67
C GLY A 240 -28.84 -9.71 13.66
N ASP A 241 -29.11 -8.59 14.34
CA ASP A 241 -30.38 -7.87 14.36
C ASP A 241 -30.45 -6.72 13.34
N ALA A 242 -29.35 -6.42 12.64
CA ALA A 242 -29.32 -5.36 11.65
C ALA A 242 -29.72 -5.86 10.26
N GLU A 243 -30.54 -5.07 9.56
CA GLU A 243 -30.83 -5.29 8.14
C GLU A 243 -29.55 -5.07 7.32
N GLY A 244 -29.09 -6.13 6.67
CA GLY A 244 -27.94 -6.10 5.76
C GLY A 244 -28.31 -5.61 4.35
N VAL A 245 -27.44 -5.89 3.42
CA VAL A 245 -27.67 -5.73 1.97
C VAL A 245 -27.50 -7.08 1.29
N ASP A 246 -27.98 -7.21 0.06
CA ASP A 246 -27.70 -8.39 -0.76
C ASP A 246 -26.20 -8.50 -1.13
N PHE A 247 -25.79 -9.69 -1.57
CA PHE A 247 -24.39 -9.97 -1.90
C PHE A 247 -23.81 -9.08 -3.01
N GLN A 248 -24.60 -8.69 -4.01
CA GLN A 248 -24.11 -7.84 -5.10
C GLN A 248 -23.86 -6.42 -4.58
N THR A 249 -24.80 -5.87 -3.82
CA THR A 249 -24.63 -4.56 -3.18
C THR A 249 -23.43 -4.56 -2.22
N MET A 250 -23.23 -5.63 -1.45
CA MET A 250 -22.07 -5.78 -0.57
C MET A 250 -20.76 -5.81 -1.37
N TYR A 251 -20.72 -6.56 -2.47
CA TYR A 251 -19.56 -6.62 -3.35
C TYR A 251 -19.22 -5.26 -3.93
N ASP A 252 -20.20 -4.60 -4.54
CA ASP A 252 -20.04 -3.31 -5.20
C ASP A 252 -19.49 -2.27 -4.23
N VAL A 253 -20.15 -2.09 -3.08
CA VAL A 253 -19.76 -1.05 -2.13
C VAL A 253 -18.43 -1.35 -1.44
N THR A 254 -18.04 -2.62 -1.35
CA THR A 254 -16.72 -3.03 -0.86
C THR A 254 -15.65 -2.66 -1.88
N MET A 255 -15.84 -2.96 -3.16
CA MET A 255 -14.91 -2.57 -4.22
C MET A 255 -14.80 -1.05 -4.36
N GLU A 256 -15.91 -0.33 -4.30
CA GLU A 256 -15.94 1.15 -4.27
C GLU A 256 -15.11 1.70 -3.11
N SER A 257 -15.31 1.15 -1.92
CA SER A 257 -14.59 1.54 -0.70
C SER A 257 -13.08 1.32 -0.79
N LEU A 258 -12.64 0.26 -1.46
CA LEU A 258 -11.22 -0.02 -1.69
C LEU A 258 -10.59 0.98 -2.67
N VAL A 259 -11.30 1.35 -3.75
CA VAL A 259 -10.87 2.43 -4.65
C VAL A 259 -10.74 3.74 -3.89
N ILE A 260 -11.75 4.10 -3.10
CA ILE A 260 -11.75 5.31 -2.25
C ILE A 260 -10.55 5.34 -1.30
N ALA A 261 -10.28 4.24 -0.60
CA ALA A 261 -9.15 4.16 0.33
C ALA A 261 -7.80 4.34 -0.39
N ARG A 262 -7.63 3.72 -1.56
CA ARG A 262 -6.40 3.82 -2.35
C ARG A 262 -6.20 5.21 -2.95
N MET A 263 -7.27 5.84 -3.45
CA MET A 263 -7.22 7.24 -3.91
C MET A 263 -6.87 8.17 -2.76
N TRP A 264 -7.47 7.97 -1.58
CA TRP A 264 -7.14 8.75 -0.40
C TRP A 264 -5.66 8.63 -0.04
N VAL A 265 -5.10 7.40 -0.01
CA VAL A 265 -3.67 7.19 0.18
C VAL A 265 -2.87 7.96 -0.87
N GLY A 266 -3.15 7.78 -2.17
CA GLY A 266 -2.44 8.48 -3.25
C GLY A 266 -2.38 10.01 -3.05
N LEU A 267 -3.50 10.63 -2.67
CA LEU A 267 -3.56 12.06 -2.35
C LEU A 267 -2.68 12.42 -1.14
N GLN A 268 -2.71 11.62 -0.07
CA GLN A 268 -1.84 11.86 1.10
C GLN A 268 -0.36 11.81 0.73
N LEU A 269 0.01 10.97 -0.25
CA LEU A 269 1.39 10.82 -0.72
C LEU A 269 1.79 11.91 -1.73
N GLY A 270 0.86 12.78 -2.14
CA GLY A 270 1.11 13.89 -3.06
C GLY A 270 0.82 13.62 -4.52
N ALA A 271 0.17 12.50 -4.86
CA ALA A 271 -0.30 12.26 -6.23
C ALA A 271 -1.35 13.31 -6.63
N ASP A 272 -1.32 13.73 -7.89
CA ASP A 272 -2.33 14.64 -8.43
C ASP A 272 -3.71 13.95 -8.54
N GLY A 273 -4.74 14.66 -8.11
CA GLY A 273 -6.10 14.11 -8.07
C GLY A 273 -6.69 13.80 -9.45
N ASN A 274 -6.35 14.56 -10.50
CA ASN A 274 -6.82 14.27 -11.86
C ASN A 274 -6.10 13.04 -12.42
N THR A 275 -4.81 12.91 -12.15
CA THR A 275 -4.04 11.71 -12.48
C THR A 275 -4.65 10.45 -11.86
N LEU A 276 -5.09 10.52 -10.60
CA LEU A 276 -5.80 9.41 -9.96
C LEU A 276 -7.11 9.10 -10.68
N LYS A 277 -7.94 10.12 -10.96
CA LYS A 277 -9.22 9.96 -11.68
C LYS A 277 -9.07 9.23 -13.01
N GLU A 278 -8.14 9.70 -13.83
CA GLU A 278 -7.89 9.14 -15.17
C GLU A 278 -7.54 7.66 -15.11
N ARG A 279 -6.89 7.23 -14.02
CA ARG A 279 -6.40 5.85 -13.86
C ARG A 279 -7.38 4.95 -13.13
N VAL A 280 -8.40 5.46 -12.42
CA VAL A 280 -9.41 4.61 -11.76
C VAL A 280 -10.07 3.66 -12.76
N SER A 281 -10.47 4.14 -13.94
CA SER A 281 -11.18 3.28 -14.91
C SER A 281 -10.30 2.16 -15.49
N SER A 282 -8.98 2.31 -15.41
CA SER A 282 -8.01 1.29 -15.82
C SER A 282 -7.48 0.46 -14.64
N ASP A 283 -7.71 0.90 -13.41
CA ASP A 283 -7.30 0.20 -12.20
C ASP A 283 -7.99 -1.17 -12.05
N GLU A 284 -7.30 -2.12 -11.44
CA GLU A 284 -7.78 -3.50 -11.27
C GLU A 284 -9.13 -3.58 -10.52
N ILE A 285 -9.33 -2.76 -9.48
CA ILE A 285 -10.62 -2.68 -8.79
C ILE A 285 -11.56 -1.75 -9.54
N GLY A 286 -11.07 -0.60 -10.00
CA GLY A 286 -11.90 0.41 -10.66
C GLY A 286 -12.63 -0.12 -11.90
N LYS A 287 -12.02 -1.05 -12.65
CA LYS A 287 -12.69 -1.80 -13.74
C LYS A 287 -13.97 -2.52 -13.27
N ARG A 288 -13.94 -3.13 -12.08
CA ARG A 288 -15.04 -3.91 -11.50
C ARG A 288 -16.23 -3.04 -11.10
N VAL A 289 -15.98 -1.77 -10.77
CA VAL A 289 -16.99 -0.77 -10.37
C VAL A 289 -17.15 0.36 -11.38
N SER A 290 -16.68 0.15 -12.61
CA SER A 290 -16.66 1.17 -13.67
C SER A 290 -18.03 1.78 -13.97
N ARG A 291 -19.11 1.00 -13.82
CA ARG A 291 -20.50 1.46 -13.99
C ARG A 291 -20.95 2.56 -13.02
N PHE A 292 -20.24 2.74 -11.90
CA PHE A 292 -20.57 3.73 -10.88
C PHE A 292 -19.69 4.99 -10.97
N ILE A 293 -18.64 4.96 -11.79
CA ILE A 293 -17.69 6.07 -11.94
C ILE A 293 -18.39 7.27 -12.61
N ALA A 294 -18.12 8.46 -12.10
CA ALA A 294 -18.84 9.68 -12.47
C ALA A 294 -18.37 10.35 -13.78
N TRP A 295 -17.44 9.76 -14.52
CA TRP A 295 -16.84 10.32 -15.73
C TRP A 295 -16.52 9.26 -16.78
#